data_AF-A0AAU4TYE0-F1
#
_entry.id   AF-A0AAU4TYE0-F1
#
_cell.length_a   1.000
_cell.length_b   1.000
_cell.length_c   1.000
_cell.angle_alpha   90.00
_cell.angle_beta   90.00
_cell.angle_gamma   90.00
#
_symmetry.space_group_name_H-M   'P 1'
#
loop_
_entity.id
_entity.type
_entity.pdbx_description
1 polymer ?
#
loop_
_entity_poly.entity_id
_entity_poly.type
_entity_poly.pdbx_seq_one_letter_code
_entity_poly.pdbx_strand_id
1 'polypeptide(L)'
;MSKNASTAPHRTHSAPRERPRSALLALLSLVLASGSLLPAAAAHADTATATGADWEEVVELAGYNGALTAFDDPKSGPTIIFPSDYTGDIHNLKHPSDWTDSTGATPTSWPTPTTAKSPMFTQDQLNNVQNAVLDAIQPGDDTTTYSLAAAYDGASDRVVVQTNAPSSVTDPLAAKYPNQVAIQGPPASTPPTMCTEQTSLTSDPGNTRGATAASDQLQAMADYNCALSAYQDPNTGPVITFPSDYAGDINNLQIPQHWTDSNGDTPTSWPTPTTTRSVKFTAAQVQKIITATVAQIEPVGSTIYYAAAHYDGMSDRIVVSTDAPSSVTDPLVAAYPDQVTIHSQTAPAMQIVNKQSNLDLGIDGASTAYNAGVVQQTADATANQQWRLIFAGNGQYKLKNVNSGLLLGIAGGVSNPGAPAVQWDDNGHDDHLWKVVDADRGYVKLVNVRSGLPLDVDKASTDPGASALQNTDNGTDSELWQLTPIN
;
A
#
# COMPACT_ATOMS: atom_id res chain seq x y z
N MET A 1 55.06 -8.30 45.71
CA MET A 1 55.31 -7.42 44.57
C MET A 1 54.60 -7.98 43.35
N SER A 2 53.77 -7.11 42.74
CA SER A 2 53.02 -7.15 41.47
C SER A 2 52.42 -8.44 40.91
N LYS A 3 51.08 -8.43 40.83
CA LYS A 3 50.26 -9.19 39.88
C LYS A 3 49.88 -8.30 38.69
N ASN A 4 49.94 -8.88 37.50
CA ASN A 4 49.51 -8.33 36.21
C ASN A 4 48.01 -7.97 36.22
N ALA A 5 47.68 -6.75 35.79
CA ALA A 5 46.34 -6.36 35.36
C ALA A 5 46.37 -6.15 33.84
N SER A 6 45.49 -6.88 33.14
CA SER A 6 45.29 -6.80 31.69
C SER A 6 44.51 -5.54 31.36
N THR A 7 45.08 -4.73 30.49
CA THR A 7 44.52 -3.51 29.89
C THR A 7 43.55 -3.84 28.75
N ALA A 8 42.46 -3.09 28.66
CA ALA A 8 41.65 -2.94 27.43
C ALA A 8 41.56 -1.43 27.08
N PRO A 9 41.45 -1.08 25.78
CA PRO A 9 42.06 0.15 25.26
C PRO A 9 41.13 1.37 25.21
N HIS A 10 41.74 2.55 25.39
CA HIS A 10 41.23 3.87 25.07
C HIS A 10 40.71 3.96 23.61
N ARG A 11 39.53 4.56 23.41
CA ARG A 11 39.11 5.11 22.12
C ARG A 11 39.17 6.64 22.14
N THR A 12 39.94 7.19 21.22
CA THR A 12 40.04 8.61 20.90
C THR A 12 38.94 9.03 19.92
N HIS A 13 38.37 10.21 20.12
CA HIS A 13 37.33 10.83 19.28
C HIS A 13 37.86 11.40 17.96
N SER A 14 36.98 11.54 16.95
CA SER A 14 37.20 12.42 15.80
C SER A 14 35.90 12.99 15.20
N ALA A 15 35.78 14.32 15.33
CA ALA A 15 35.23 15.35 14.41
C ALA A 15 33.70 15.60 14.24
N PRO A 16 33.30 16.89 14.01
CA PRO A 16 31.95 17.42 14.24
C PRO A 16 31.12 17.59 12.95
N ARG A 17 29.78 17.63 13.07
CA ARG A 17 28.89 18.08 11.99
C ARG A 17 27.73 18.93 12.53
N GLU A 18 27.58 20.11 11.95
CA GLU A 18 26.54 21.12 12.22
C GLU A 18 25.12 20.57 11.96
N ARG A 19 24.14 20.99 12.77
CA ARG A 19 22.71 20.62 12.66
C ARG A 19 21.90 21.72 11.96
N PRO A 20 21.01 21.41 11.01
CA PRO A 20 19.86 22.25 10.70
C PRO A 20 18.66 21.87 11.58
N ARG A 21 17.92 22.89 12.01
CA ARG A 21 16.70 22.83 12.83
C ARG A 21 15.52 22.32 12.00
N SER A 22 14.91 21.20 12.38
CA SER A 22 13.50 20.84 12.10
C SER A 22 13.11 19.62 12.94
N ALA A 23 11.90 19.66 13.52
CA ALA A 23 11.39 18.72 14.50
C ALA A 23 11.19 17.30 13.92
N LEU A 24 11.76 16.30 14.58
CA LEU A 24 11.41 14.89 14.43
C LEU A 24 11.66 14.17 15.77
N LEU A 25 10.64 13.53 16.34
CA LEU A 25 10.78 12.61 17.46
C LEU A 25 11.47 11.31 16.98
N ALA A 26 12.41 10.83 17.81
CA ALA A 26 12.85 9.44 17.99
C ALA A 26 13.78 8.73 16.95
N LEU A 27 14.76 8.02 17.53
CA LEU A 27 15.64 6.98 16.98
C LEU A 27 16.81 7.43 16.09
N LEU A 28 17.86 7.96 16.72
CA LEU A 28 19.22 7.90 16.16
C LEU A 28 19.97 6.72 16.78
N SER A 29 19.77 5.51 16.24
CA SER A 29 20.63 4.36 16.50
C SER A 29 21.52 4.13 15.28
N LEU A 30 22.80 4.44 15.45
CA LEU A 30 23.84 4.25 14.44
C LEU A 30 23.97 2.75 14.12
N VAL A 31 23.81 2.38 12.85
CA VAL A 31 24.11 1.03 12.35
C VAL A 31 25.60 0.75 12.56
N LEU A 32 25.93 -0.21 13.42
CA LEU A 32 27.25 -0.81 13.47
C LEU A 32 27.10 -2.33 13.37
N ALA A 33 27.70 -2.87 12.32
CA ALA A 33 27.87 -4.29 12.07
C ALA A 33 28.75 -4.94 13.15
N SER A 34 28.13 -5.45 14.20
CA SER A 34 28.70 -6.45 15.12
C SER A 34 27.58 -6.96 16.01
N GLY A 35 27.26 -8.26 15.91
CA GLY A 35 26.15 -8.96 16.57
C GLY A 35 26.19 -8.91 18.09
N SER A 36 25.84 -7.76 18.67
CA SER A 36 25.56 -7.58 20.09
C SER A 36 24.59 -6.41 20.21
N LEU A 37 23.36 -6.68 20.62
CA LEU A 37 22.42 -5.66 21.07
C LEU A 37 23.06 -4.97 22.27
N LEU A 38 23.50 -3.73 22.08
CA LEU A 38 23.95 -2.89 23.19
C LEU A 38 22.76 -2.66 24.15
N PRO A 39 23.01 -2.51 25.47
CA PRO A 39 22.00 -1.98 26.37
C PRO A 39 21.47 -0.65 25.81
N ALA A 40 20.16 -0.44 26.00
CA ALA A 40 19.39 0.63 25.36
C ALA A 40 20.12 1.98 25.41
N ALA A 41 20.20 2.65 24.25
CA ALA A 41 20.47 4.08 24.25
C ALA A 41 19.33 4.76 25.01
N ALA A 42 19.68 5.44 26.11
CA ALA A 42 18.72 6.15 26.96
C ALA A 42 17.91 7.13 26.12
N ALA A 43 16.57 7.04 26.19
CA ALA A 43 15.69 7.91 25.43
C ALA A 43 15.59 9.27 26.13
N HIS A 44 16.11 10.32 25.47
CA HIS A 44 15.87 11.71 25.85
C HIS A 44 14.65 12.22 25.08
N ALA A 45 13.53 12.45 25.75
CA ALA A 45 12.47 13.30 25.21
C ALA A 45 12.93 14.76 25.37
N ASP A 46 12.79 15.58 24.34
CA ASP A 46 13.15 17.01 24.36
C ASP A 46 12.13 17.83 25.19
N THR A 47 11.85 17.39 26.42
CA THR A 47 10.86 17.96 27.34
C THR A 47 11.52 18.63 28.55
N ALA A 48 12.28 19.69 28.25
CA ALA A 48 12.27 20.96 28.98
C ALA A 48 12.55 21.04 30.50
N THR A 49 13.20 20.07 31.17
CA THR A 49 13.59 20.27 32.60
C THR A 49 15.06 20.07 32.95
N ALA A 50 15.82 19.29 32.17
CA ALA A 50 17.26 19.09 32.35
C ALA A 50 18.04 19.70 31.18
N THR A 51 19.17 20.36 31.45
CA THR A 51 20.08 20.79 30.37
C THR A 51 20.83 19.59 29.81
N GLY A 52 21.35 19.67 28.57
CA GLY A 52 22.01 18.52 27.92
C GLY A 52 23.19 17.92 28.72
N ALA A 53 23.80 18.68 29.63
CA ALA A 53 24.84 18.20 30.54
C ALA A 53 24.27 17.35 31.70
N ASP A 54 23.12 17.71 32.25
CA ASP A 54 22.48 17.01 33.37
C ASP A 54 22.04 15.59 32.97
N TRP A 55 21.75 15.35 31.69
CA TRP A 55 21.33 14.04 31.19
C TRP A 55 22.48 13.03 31.11
N GLU A 56 23.68 13.47 30.73
CA GLU A 56 24.87 12.59 30.71
C GLU A 56 25.17 12.04 32.11
N GLU A 57 24.97 12.88 33.14
CA GLU A 57 25.12 12.48 34.54
C GLU A 57 24.06 11.46 34.97
N VAL A 58 22.80 11.58 34.53
CA VAL A 58 21.74 10.60 34.84
C VAL A 58 22.05 9.24 34.21
N VAL A 59 22.50 9.22 32.95
CA VAL A 59 22.88 7.99 32.25
C VAL A 59 24.07 7.32 32.93
N GLU A 60 25.07 8.10 33.36
CA GLU A 60 26.21 7.59 34.12
C GLU A 60 25.77 7.00 35.46
N LEU A 61 24.91 7.69 36.22
CA LEU A 61 24.37 7.17 37.48
C LEU A 61 23.65 5.84 37.27
N ALA A 62 22.83 5.73 36.22
CA ALA A 62 22.12 4.49 35.91
C ALA A 62 23.10 3.35 35.60
N GLY A 63 24.08 3.61 34.73
CA GLY A 63 25.09 2.62 34.33
C GLY A 63 25.97 2.17 35.50
N TYR A 64 26.48 3.12 36.29
CA TYR A 64 27.39 2.84 37.41
C TYR A 64 26.72 2.02 38.52
N ASN A 65 25.40 2.17 38.70
CA ASN A 65 24.65 1.46 39.73
C ASN A 65 23.95 0.19 39.20
N GLY A 66 24.16 -0.19 37.93
CA GLY A 66 23.58 -1.42 37.37
C GLY A 66 22.06 -1.38 37.20
N ALA A 67 21.53 -0.22 36.80
CA ALA A 67 20.12 -0.08 36.43
C ALA A 67 19.83 -0.71 35.06
N LEU A 68 18.55 -1.06 34.82
CA LEU A 68 18.08 -1.56 33.53
C LEU A 68 17.97 -0.44 32.49
N THR A 69 17.49 0.74 32.89
CA THR A 69 17.29 1.88 32.00
C THR A 69 17.16 3.20 32.78
N ALA A 70 17.34 4.31 32.06
CA ALA A 70 17.02 5.66 32.49
C ALA A 70 16.23 6.38 31.39
N PHE A 71 15.20 7.13 31.78
CA PHE A 71 14.34 7.91 30.87
C PHE A 71 13.83 9.18 31.56
N ASP A 72 13.36 10.16 30.79
CA ASP A 72 12.70 11.34 31.32
C ASP A 72 11.18 11.12 31.36
N ASP A 73 10.60 11.07 32.57
CA ASP A 73 9.15 10.94 32.75
C ASP A 73 8.50 12.33 32.74
N PRO A 74 7.47 12.59 31.92
CA PRO A 74 6.83 13.90 31.84
C PRO A 74 6.24 14.43 33.16
N LYS A 75 6.04 13.57 34.16
CA LYS A 75 5.47 13.91 35.48
C LYS A 75 6.54 13.91 36.57
N SER A 76 7.46 12.96 36.58
CA SER A 76 8.47 12.81 37.64
C SER A 76 9.88 13.25 37.27
N GLY A 77 10.11 13.68 36.02
CA GLY A 77 11.43 14.03 35.51
C GLY A 77 12.34 12.80 35.32
N PRO A 78 13.67 12.97 35.39
CA PRO A 78 14.62 11.88 35.20
C PRO A 78 14.34 10.71 36.13
N THR A 79 14.19 9.53 35.55
CA THR A 79 13.77 8.31 36.26
C THR A 79 14.71 7.15 35.90
N ILE A 80 15.14 6.38 36.91
CA ILE A 80 16.01 5.21 36.79
C ILE A 80 15.28 3.96 37.29
N ILE A 81 15.27 2.90 36.48
CA ILE A 81 14.65 1.62 36.81
C ILE A 81 15.71 0.55 37.03
N PHE A 82 15.72 -0.04 38.23
CA PHE A 82 16.61 -1.13 38.62
C PHE A 82 16.00 -2.51 38.37
N PRO A 83 16.83 -3.56 38.23
CA PRO A 83 16.34 -4.93 38.19
C PRO A 83 15.45 -5.28 39.39
N SER A 84 14.45 -6.13 39.17
CA SER A 84 13.53 -6.60 40.23
C SER A 84 14.28 -7.26 41.40
N ASP A 85 15.39 -7.93 41.12
CA ASP A 85 16.27 -8.62 42.07
C ASP A 85 17.44 -7.77 42.58
N TYR A 86 17.49 -6.48 42.25
CA TYR A 86 18.56 -5.59 42.69
C TYR A 86 18.64 -5.53 44.22
N THR A 87 19.80 -5.87 44.78
CA THR A 87 20.02 -5.95 46.24
C THR A 87 20.61 -4.68 46.85
N GLY A 88 21.05 -3.71 46.02
CA GLY A 88 21.60 -2.45 46.48
C GLY A 88 20.53 -1.44 46.94
N ASP A 89 20.98 -0.33 47.51
CA ASP A 89 20.12 0.78 47.91
C ASP A 89 19.83 1.70 46.72
N ILE A 90 18.62 1.61 46.16
CA ILE A 90 18.18 2.41 45.02
C ILE A 90 18.00 3.90 45.35
N HIS A 91 18.01 4.29 46.63
CA HIS A 91 17.91 5.69 47.06
C HIS A 91 19.27 6.33 47.38
N ASN A 92 20.37 5.57 47.23
CA ASN A 92 21.73 6.01 47.55
C ASN A 92 22.69 5.70 46.38
N LEU A 93 22.44 6.34 45.25
CA LEU A 93 23.21 6.17 44.02
C LEU A 93 24.68 6.53 44.23
N LYS A 94 25.57 5.71 43.66
CA LYS A 94 27.01 5.95 43.61
C LYS A 94 27.40 6.54 42.26
N HIS A 95 28.48 7.29 42.24
CA HIS A 95 29.03 7.85 41.02
C HIS A 95 30.55 7.68 41.02
N PRO A 96 31.19 7.61 39.84
CA PRO A 96 32.65 7.64 39.76
C PRO A 96 33.18 8.97 40.31
N SER A 97 34.35 8.93 40.95
CA SER A 97 34.99 10.14 41.50
C SER A 97 35.73 10.97 40.45
N ASP A 98 36.00 10.39 39.29
CA ASP A 98 36.83 10.91 38.20
C ASP A 98 36.04 11.09 36.89
N TRP A 99 34.72 11.00 36.93
CA TRP A 99 33.87 11.19 35.76
C TRP A 99 33.87 12.66 35.29
N THR A 100 33.86 12.84 33.98
CA THR A 100 33.69 14.14 33.32
C THR A 100 32.69 14.00 32.18
N ASP A 101 31.91 15.05 31.93
CA ASP A 101 30.97 15.11 30.81
C ASP A 101 31.68 15.13 29.45
N SER A 102 30.89 15.14 28.37
CA SER A 102 31.37 15.19 26.98
C SER A 102 32.17 16.45 26.63
N THR A 103 32.12 17.48 27.48
CA THR A 103 32.92 18.71 27.36
C THR A 103 34.20 18.68 28.21
N GLY A 104 34.39 17.63 29.02
CA GLY A 104 35.52 17.44 29.94
C GLY A 104 35.33 18.16 31.28
N ALA A 105 34.11 18.57 31.62
CA ALA A 105 33.80 19.22 32.89
C ALA A 105 33.46 18.18 33.98
N THR A 106 33.93 18.42 35.19
CA THR A 106 33.54 17.60 36.36
C THR A 106 32.27 18.19 36.99
N PRO A 107 31.24 17.37 37.25
CA PRO A 107 30.02 17.81 37.93
C PRO A 107 30.31 18.42 39.30
N THR A 108 29.70 19.57 39.59
CA THR A 108 29.78 20.20 40.93
C THR A 108 28.70 19.69 41.89
N SER A 109 27.66 19.04 41.34
CA SER A 109 26.59 18.34 42.04
C SER A 109 25.99 17.32 41.09
N TRP A 110 25.52 16.18 41.61
CA TRP A 110 24.86 15.15 40.80
C TRP A 110 23.33 15.30 40.86
N PRO A 111 22.61 14.93 39.78
CA PRO A 111 21.15 14.94 39.74
C PRO A 111 20.57 13.91 40.72
N THR A 112 19.35 14.18 41.16
CA THR A 112 18.57 13.29 42.05
C THR A 112 17.37 12.73 41.28
N PRO A 113 17.57 11.71 40.42
CA PRO A 113 16.48 11.11 39.67
C PRO A 113 15.51 10.34 40.57
N THR A 114 14.28 10.17 40.11
CA THR A 114 13.34 9.22 40.73
C THR A 114 13.84 7.81 40.48
N THR A 115 13.81 6.94 41.50
CA THR A 115 14.28 5.56 41.37
C THR A 115 13.18 4.56 41.71
N ALA A 116 13.11 3.47 40.94
CA ALA A 116 12.19 2.36 41.16
C ALA A 116 12.84 1.03 40.74
N LYS A 117 12.21 -0.09 41.11
CA LYS A 117 12.57 -1.41 40.58
C LYS A 117 11.54 -1.83 39.54
N SER A 118 11.98 -2.51 38.49
CA SER A 118 11.10 -3.17 37.55
C SER A 118 10.23 -4.20 38.28
N PRO A 119 8.91 -4.17 38.11
CA PRO A 119 8.04 -5.23 38.61
C PRO A 119 8.14 -6.54 37.81
N MET A 120 8.67 -6.54 36.58
CA MET A 120 8.69 -7.71 35.71
C MET A 120 10.07 -8.32 35.44
N PHE A 121 11.13 -7.53 35.41
CA PHE A 121 12.42 -7.96 34.85
C PHE A 121 13.55 -7.98 35.88
N THR A 122 14.22 -9.12 35.99
CA THR A 122 15.66 -9.15 36.30
C THR A 122 16.46 -8.78 35.04
N GLN A 123 17.76 -8.47 35.19
CA GLN A 123 18.64 -8.22 34.03
C GLN A 123 18.66 -9.41 33.07
N ASP A 124 18.76 -10.63 33.59
CA ASP A 124 18.79 -11.85 32.78
C ASP A 124 17.46 -12.10 32.05
N GLN A 125 16.33 -11.84 32.70
CA GLN A 125 15.02 -11.94 32.06
C GLN A 125 14.88 -10.94 30.92
N LEU A 126 15.35 -9.70 31.11
CA LEU A 126 15.31 -8.68 30.07
C LEU A 126 16.16 -9.09 28.87
N ASN A 127 17.40 -9.53 29.11
CA ASN A 127 18.31 -10.02 28.07
C ASN A 127 17.70 -11.20 27.29
N ASN A 128 17.06 -12.14 28.00
CA ASN A 128 16.42 -13.30 27.37
C ASN A 128 15.25 -12.91 26.46
N VAL A 129 14.44 -11.92 26.86
CA VAL A 129 13.35 -11.41 26.01
C VAL A 129 13.91 -10.68 24.79
N GLN A 130 14.90 -9.82 24.97
CA GLN A 130 15.53 -9.09 23.85
C GLN A 130 16.20 -10.04 22.85
N ASN A 131 16.87 -11.09 23.31
CA ASN A 131 17.42 -12.12 22.44
C ASN A 131 16.33 -12.92 21.72
N ALA A 132 15.22 -13.26 22.40
CA ALA A 132 14.10 -13.93 21.74
C ALA A 132 13.43 -13.07 20.66
N VAL A 133 13.39 -11.74 20.85
CA VAL A 133 12.94 -10.78 19.83
C VAL A 133 13.89 -10.79 18.63
N LEU A 134 15.21 -10.73 18.89
CA LEU A 134 16.23 -10.76 17.85
C LEU A 134 16.18 -12.06 17.05
N ASP A 135 16.16 -13.21 17.72
CA ASP A 135 16.13 -14.52 17.08
C ASP A 135 14.85 -14.73 16.24
N ALA A 136 13.73 -14.15 16.67
CA ALA A 136 12.47 -14.24 15.94
C ALA A 136 12.47 -13.35 14.67
N ILE A 137 13.02 -12.13 14.76
CA ILE A 137 12.91 -11.13 13.69
C ILE A 137 14.14 -11.12 12.77
N GLN A 138 15.33 -11.41 13.28
CA GLN A 138 16.60 -11.44 12.54
C GLN A 138 17.37 -12.73 12.85
N PRO A 139 16.83 -13.91 12.46
CA PRO A 139 17.47 -15.19 12.75
C PRO A 139 18.86 -15.28 12.13
N GLY A 140 19.88 -15.60 12.94
CA GLY A 140 21.27 -15.75 12.47
C GLY A 140 21.91 -14.45 11.99
N ASP A 141 21.53 -13.31 12.58
CA ASP A 141 21.99 -11.96 12.24
C ASP A 141 21.60 -11.48 10.82
N ASP A 142 20.53 -12.04 10.26
CA ASP A 142 19.96 -11.58 9.00
C ASP A 142 19.24 -10.23 9.16
N THR A 143 20.02 -9.16 9.04
CA THR A 143 19.52 -7.77 9.06
C THR A 143 18.84 -7.33 7.77
N THR A 144 18.79 -8.18 6.74
CA THR A 144 18.25 -7.82 5.42
C THR A 144 16.78 -8.19 5.26
N THR A 145 16.30 -9.15 6.04
CA THR A 145 14.93 -9.66 5.93
C THR A 145 13.91 -8.74 6.59
N TYR A 146 14.11 -8.36 7.86
CA TYR A 146 13.22 -7.46 8.58
C TYR A 146 13.97 -6.35 9.32
N SER A 147 13.40 -5.15 9.33
CA SER A 147 13.86 -4.07 10.19
C SER A 147 13.56 -4.40 11.64
N LEU A 148 14.48 -4.05 12.55
CA LEU A 148 14.31 -4.27 13.96
C LEU A 148 14.86 -3.09 14.75
N ALA A 149 14.01 -2.46 15.54
CA ALA A 149 14.39 -1.57 16.63
C ALA A 149 13.66 -2.03 17.89
N ALA A 150 14.39 -2.63 18.83
CA ALA A 150 13.83 -3.11 20.09
C ALA A 150 14.51 -2.41 21.27
N ALA A 151 13.72 -1.86 22.18
CA ALA A 151 14.22 -1.19 23.37
C ALA A 151 13.32 -1.49 24.57
N TYR A 152 13.91 -1.53 25.76
CA TYR A 152 13.15 -1.63 27.00
C TYR A 152 12.62 -0.25 27.40
N ASP A 153 11.30 -0.11 27.38
CA ASP A 153 10.57 1.03 27.86
C ASP A 153 10.30 0.87 29.37
N GLY A 154 11.13 1.55 30.17
CA GLY A 154 11.01 1.53 31.63
C GLY A 154 9.72 2.16 32.16
N ALA A 155 9.01 2.95 31.36
CA ALA A 155 7.74 3.57 31.77
C ALA A 155 6.58 2.57 31.77
N SER A 156 6.50 1.72 30.75
CA SER A 156 5.51 0.63 30.68
C SER A 156 6.01 -0.71 31.22
N ASP A 157 7.29 -0.78 31.61
CA ASP A 157 7.99 -2.00 32.02
C ASP A 157 7.92 -3.10 30.96
N ARG A 158 8.18 -2.76 29.68
CA ARG A 158 8.05 -3.65 28.51
C ARG A 158 9.18 -3.45 27.51
N VAL A 159 9.52 -4.50 26.76
CA VAL A 159 10.35 -4.40 25.54
C VAL A 159 9.45 -3.96 24.38
N VAL A 160 9.62 -2.72 23.95
CA VAL A 160 8.95 -2.15 22.78
C VAL A 160 9.73 -2.50 21.52
N VAL A 161 9.06 -3.11 20.55
CA VAL A 161 9.66 -3.60 19.31
C VAL A 161 9.00 -2.91 18.12
N GLN A 162 9.79 -2.22 17.32
CA GLN A 162 9.41 -1.65 16.04
C GLN A 162 10.02 -2.48 14.92
N THR A 163 9.18 -3.01 14.03
CA THR A 163 9.60 -3.92 12.95
C THR A 163 8.63 -3.88 11.78
N ASN A 164 9.12 -4.22 10.59
CA ASN A 164 8.27 -4.54 9.43
C ASN A 164 7.99 -6.05 9.29
N ALA A 165 8.35 -6.87 10.28
CA ALA A 165 8.09 -8.31 10.27
C ALA A 165 6.58 -8.59 10.30
N PRO A 166 6.08 -9.55 9.50
CA PRO A 166 4.66 -9.88 9.42
C PRO A 166 4.14 -10.51 10.72
N SER A 167 2.82 -10.54 10.90
CA SER A 167 2.18 -11.12 12.09
C SER A 167 2.51 -12.60 12.30
N SER A 168 2.80 -13.35 11.23
CA SER A 168 3.31 -14.73 11.33
C SER A 168 4.62 -14.85 12.11
N VAL A 169 5.40 -13.78 12.20
CA VAL A 169 6.64 -13.68 12.97
C VAL A 169 6.38 -13.03 14.34
N THR A 170 5.54 -11.99 14.40
CA THR A 170 5.32 -11.21 15.63
C THR A 170 4.23 -11.76 16.56
N ASP A 171 3.22 -12.45 16.06
CA ASP A 171 2.14 -13.05 16.88
C ASP A 171 2.67 -14.15 17.82
N PRO A 172 3.56 -15.08 17.39
CA PRO A 172 4.16 -16.05 18.31
C PRO A 172 4.97 -15.38 19.42
N LEU A 173 5.65 -14.27 19.11
CA LEU A 173 6.44 -13.51 20.05
C LEU A 173 5.54 -12.79 21.08
N ALA A 174 4.48 -12.13 20.62
CA ALA A 174 3.49 -11.48 21.49
C ALA A 174 2.74 -12.50 22.36
N ALA A 175 2.40 -13.68 21.82
CA ALA A 175 1.74 -14.74 22.57
C ALA A 175 2.65 -15.36 23.64
N LYS A 176 3.95 -15.46 23.36
CA LYS A 176 4.95 -15.96 24.33
C LYS A 176 5.26 -14.95 25.43
N TYR A 177 5.17 -13.65 25.13
CA TYR A 177 5.54 -12.54 26.03
C TYR A 177 4.44 -11.45 26.15
N PRO A 178 3.18 -11.80 26.50
CA PRO A 178 2.00 -10.93 26.32
C PRO A 178 1.98 -9.65 27.18
N ASN A 179 2.82 -9.60 28.22
CA ASN A 179 2.99 -8.44 29.09
C ASN A 179 4.42 -7.91 29.12
N GLN A 180 5.34 -8.54 28.39
CA GLN A 180 6.77 -8.25 28.40
C GLN A 180 7.23 -7.65 27.06
N VAL A 181 6.52 -7.93 25.96
CA VAL A 181 6.81 -7.41 24.63
C VAL A 181 5.61 -6.62 24.11
N ALA A 182 5.87 -5.42 23.60
CA ALA A 182 4.89 -4.59 22.90
C ALA A 182 5.37 -4.40 21.46
N ILE A 183 4.70 -5.04 20.51
CA ILE A 183 4.97 -4.86 19.07
C ILE A 183 4.29 -3.57 18.63
N GLN A 184 5.08 -2.59 18.20
CA GLN A 184 4.62 -1.44 17.46
C GLN A 184 4.91 -1.73 15.98
N GLY A 185 3.87 -1.75 15.16
CA GLY A 185 4.05 -1.85 13.70
C GLY A 185 4.94 -0.71 13.17
N PRO A 186 5.33 -0.74 11.88
CA PRO A 186 6.05 0.39 11.30
C PRO A 186 5.27 1.69 11.58
N PRO A 187 5.96 2.84 11.72
CA PRO A 187 5.30 4.11 11.99
C PRO A 187 4.10 4.30 11.06
N ALA A 188 3.00 4.80 11.62
CA ALA A 188 1.69 4.98 10.98
C ALA A 188 1.68 5.99 9.81
N SER A 189 2.75 6.07 9.01
CA SER A 189 2.93 7.00 7.90
C SER A 189 3.69 6.42 6.70
N THR A 190 4.06 5.14 6.71
CA THR A 190 4.50 4.46 5.49
C THR A 190 3.41 3.50 5.04
N PRO A 191 2.66 3.84 3.96
CA PRO A 191 1.91 2.83 3.22
C PRO A 191 2.85 1.67 2.91
N PRO A 192 2.38 0.41 2.90
CA PRO A 192 3.15 -0.67 2.29
C PRO A 192 3.67 -0.20 0.91
N THR A 193 4.91 -0.59 0.61
CA THR A 193 5.59 -0.37 -0.68
C THR A 193 4.56 -0.44 -1.79
N MET A 194 4.30 0.70 -2.45
CA MET A 194 3.21 0.96 -3.41
C MET A 194 2.41 -0.29 -3.77
N CYS A 195 1.13 -0.33 -3.36
CA CYS A 195 0.21 -1.35 -3.84
C CYS A 195 0.42 -1.48 -5.35
N THR A 196 0.83 -2.66 -5.81
CA THR A 196 0.71 -2.92 -7.23
C THR A 196 -0.78 -2.94 -7.46
N GLU A 197 -1.32 -1.93 -8.17
CA GLU A 197 -2.72 -1.95 -8.58
C GLU A 197 -3.00 -3.35 -9.10
N GLN A 198 -3.90 -4.06 -8.42
CA GLN A 198 -4.39 -5.31 -8.95
C GLN A 198 -4.96 -4.92 -10.30
N THR A 199 -4.48 -5.58 -11.36
CA THR A 199 -5.03 -5.39 -12.70
C THR A 199 -6.41 -6.06 -12.71
N SER A 200 -7.35 -5.50 -11.95
CA SER A 200 -8.76 -5.84 -11.99
C SER A 200 -9.28 -5.26 -13.29
N LEU A 201 -9.07 -6.02 -14.36
CA LEU A 201 -9.80 -5.79 -15.59
C LEU A 201 -11.25 -6.14 -15.27
N THR A 202 -12.01 -5.10 -14.97
CA THR A 202 -13.41 -5.09 -14.55
C THR A 202 -13.62 -5.61 -13.13
N SER A 203 -13.98 -4.69 -12.23
CA SER A 203 -14.82 -5.01 -11.08
C SER A 203 -15.90 -5.99 -11.52
N ASP A 204 -16.06 -7.07 -10.75
CA ASP A 204 -17.03 -8.14 -10.98
C ASP A 204 -18.39 -7.58 -11.44
N PRO A 205 -18.82 -7.81 -12.69
CA PRO A 205 -20.15 -7.41 -13.15
C PRO A 205 -21.27 -8.20 -12.46
N GLY A 206 -20.95 -9.24 -11.69
CA GLY A 206 -21.90 -10.06 -10.93
C GLY A 206 -22.29 -9.49 -9.55
N ASN A 207 -21.55 -8.51 -9.01
CA ASN A 207 -21.91 -7.83 -7.76
C ASN A 207 -22.52 -6.45 -8.03
N THR A 208 -23.41 -6.34 -9.01
CA THR A 208 -24.31 -5.20 -9.16
C THR A 208 -25.51 -5.33 -8.23
N ARG A 209 -25.31 -5.25 -6.92
CA ARG A 209 -26.21 -4.37 -6.17
C ARG A 209 -25.63 -2.98 -6.37
N GLY A 210 -26.14 -2.28 -7.39
CA GLY A 210 -25.53 -1.13 -8.06
C GLY A 210 -24.69 -0.24 -7.15
N ALA A 211 -23.54 0.21 -7.66
CA ALA A 211 -22.59 1.08 -6.97
C ALA A 211 -23.33 2.06 -6.06
N THR A 212 -23.35 1.73 -4.77
CA THR A 212 -23.80 2.64 -3.73
C THR A 212 -22.53 3.27 -3.16
N ALA A 213 -22.62 4.47 -2.56
CA ALA A 213 -21.47 5.05 -1.87
C ALA A 213 -20.76 4.04 -0.93
N ALA A 214 -21.50 3.08 -0.35
CA ALA A 214 -20.95 2.04 0.52
C ALA A 214 -20.10 0.97 -0.19
N SER A 215 -20.42 0.58 -1.43
CA SER A 215 -19.59 -0.37 -2.20
C SER A 215 -18.29 0.29 -2.68
N ASP A 216 -18.39 1.55 -3.09
CA ASP A 216 -17.23 2.32 -3.57
C ASP A 216 -16.28 2.64 -2.42
N GLN A 217 -16.81 2.97 -1.24
CA GLN A 217 -16.03 3.11 0.00
C GLN A 217 -15.34 1.80 0.39
N LEU A 218 -16.02 0.66 0.26
CA LEU A 218 -15.44 -0.64 0.60
C LEU A 218 -14.25 -0.97 -0.32
N GLN A 219 -14.41 -0.77 -1.62
CA GLN A 219 -13.34 -0.98 -2.60
C GLN A 219 -12.17 -0.01 -2.37
N ALA A 220 -12.45 1.27 -2.17
CA ALA A 220 -11.41 2.27 -1.90
C ALA A 220 -10.61 1.95 -0.63
N MET A 221 -11.26 1.44 0.41
CA MET A 221 -10.58 0.99 1.62
C MET A 221 -9.75 -0.27 1.37
N ALA A 222 -10.23 -1.21 0.58
CA ALA A 222 -9.46 -2.40 0.19
C ALA A 222 -8.20 -2.02 -0.60
N ASP A 223 -8.34 -1.15 -1.60
CA ASP A 223 -7.24 -0.68 -2.44
C ASP A 223 -6.18 0.06 -1.63
N TYR A 224 -6.61 0.97 -0.74
CA TYR A 224 -5.71 1.73 0.14
C TYR A 224 -4.90 0.85 1.10
N ASN A 225 -5.44 -0.31 1.46
CA ASN A 225 -4.77 -1.27 2.33
C ASN A 225 -4.11 -2.43 1.55
N CYS A 226 -4.01 -2.34 0.21
CA CYS A 226 -3.46 -3.39 -0.65
C CYS A 226 -4.09 -4.78 -0.47
N ALA A 227 -5.40 -4.84 -0.27
CA ALA A 227 -6.12 -6.10 -0.25
C ALA A 227 -6.24 -6.72 -1.66
N LEU A 228 -6.49 -8.03 -1.73
CA LEU A 228 -6.74 -8.73 -3.00
C LEU A 228 -8.17 -8.50 -3.50
N SER A 229 -9.14 -8.38 -2.60
CA SER A 229 -10.54 -8.17 -2.96
C SER A 229 -11.36 -7.51 -1.85
N ALA A 230 -12.44 -6.86 -2.27
CA ALA A 230 -13.53 -6.36 -1.44
C ALA A 230 -14.86 -6.84 -2.03
N TYR A 231 -15.74 -7.42 -1.21
CA TYR A 231 -17.03 -7.93 -1.68
C TYR A 231 -18.10 -7.92 -0.58
N GLN A 232 -19.35 -8.12 -0.97
CA GLN A 232 -20.48 -8.27 -0.04
C GLN A 232 -20.83 -9.75 0.11
N ASP A 233 -20.59 -10.31 1.29
CA ASP A 233 -21.04 -11.66 1.62
C ASP A 233 -22.51 -11.61 2.11
N PRO A 234 -23.41 -12.44 1.55
CA PRO A 234 -24.81 -12.47 1.95
C PRO A 234 -25.06 -12.75 3.43
N ASN A 235 -24.12 -13.41 4.13
CA ASN A 235 -24.25 -13.84 5.51
C ASN A 235 -23.44 -12.95 6.47
N THR A 236 -22.24 -12.52 6.08
CA THR A 236 -21.33 -11.76 6.96
C THR A 236 -21.27 -10.27 6.65
N GLY A 237 -21.91 -9.80 5.57
CA GLY A 237 -21.85 -8.41 5.13
C GLY A 237 -20.54 -8.09 4.40
N PRO A 238 -20.01 -6.86 4.49
CA PRO A 238 -18.82 -6.47 3.74
C PRO A 238 -17.59 -7.26 4.20
N VAL A 239 -16.79 -7.72 3.24
CA VAL A 239 -15.57 -8.50 3.49
C VAL A 239 -14.41 -7.91 2.70
N ILE A 240 -13.22 -7.85 3.32
CA ILE A 240 -11.95 -7.55 2.66
C ILE A 240 -11.01 -8.73 2.85
N THR A 241 -10.43 -9.22 1.74
CA THR A 241 -9.48 -10.33 1.77
C THR A 241 -8.09 -9.87 1.40
N PHE A 242 -7.13 -10.10 2.29
CA PHE A 242 -5.72 -9.76 2.12
C PHE A 242 -4.92 -10.92 1.53
N PRO A 243 -3.78 -10.61 0.89
CA PRO A 243 -2.80 -11.62 0.50
C PRO A 243 -2.34 -12.47 1.69
N SER A 244 -1.98 -13.73 1.43
CA SER A 244 -1.42 -14.62 2.45
C SER A 244 -0.13 -14.06 3.06
N ASP A 245 0.65 -13.30 2.27
CA ASP A 245 1.91 -12.66 2.63
C ASP A 245 1.78 -11.20 3.07
N TYR A 246 0.55 -10.70 3.30
CA TYR A 246 0.35 -9.33 3.73
C TYR A 246 1.00 -9.05 5.09
N ALA A 247 1.96 -8.11 5.13
CA ALA A 247 2.74 -7.83 6.34
C ALA A 247 2.03 -6.89 7.34
N GLY A 248 0.99 -6.17 6.92
CA GLY A 248 0.26 -5.24 7.77
C GLY A 248 -0.78 -5.92 8.69
N ASP A 249 -1.33 -5.14 9.62
CA ASP A 249 -2.44 -5.55 10.47
C ASP A 249 -3.77 -5.44 9.71
N ILE A 250 -4.37 -6.60 9.40
CA ILE A 250 -5.64 -6.68 8.68
C ILE A 250 -6.83 -6.23 9.53
N ASN A 251 -6.68 -6.11 10.85
CA ASN A 251 -7.76 -5.67 11.75
C ASN A 251 -7.71 -4.16 12.01
N ASN A 252 -6.65 -3.47 11.58
CA ASN A 252 -6.48 -2.03 11.74
C ASN A 252 -6.45 -1.33 10.38
N LEU A 253 -7.58 -1.38 9.68
CA LEU A 253 -7.74 -0.80 8.35
C LEU A 253 -7.53 0.71 8.37
N GLN A 254 -6.69 1.19 7.46
CA GLN A 254 -6.49 2.60 7.26
C GLN A 254 -7.56 3.16 6.34
N ILE A 255 -8.03 4.36 6.67
CA ILE A 255 -9.07 5.06 5.91
C ILE A 255 -8.42 6.11 4.99
N PRO A 256 -8.74 6.11 3.68
CA PRO A 256 -8.33 7.17 2.76
C PRO A 256 -8.78 8.57 3.23
N GLN A 257 -7.83 9.46 3.54
CA GLN A 257 -8.11 10.78 4.15
C GLN A 257 -8.75 11.80 3.19
N HIS A 258 -8.63 11.59 1.88
CA HIS A 258 -9.09 12.53 0.85
C HIS A 258 -10.01 11.89 -0.18
N TRP A 259 -10.60 10.74 0.16
CA TRP A 259 -11.51 10.07 -0.74
C TRP A 259 -12.86 10.79 -0.78
N THR A 260 -13.35 11.00 -2.00
CA THR A 260 -14.71 11.43 -2.28
C THR A 260 -15.35 10.41 -3.21
N ASP A 261 -16.67 10.27 -3.12
CA ASP A 261 -17.39 9.44 -4.09
C ASP A 261 -17.39 10.08 -5.49
N SER A 262 -18.02 9.41 -6.44
CA SER A 262 -18.16 9.88 -7.83
C SER A 262 -18.89 11.21 -7.98
N ASN A 263 -19.63 11.66 -6.96
CA ASN A 263 -20.31 12.96 -6.92
C ASN A 263 -19.47 14.05 -6.23
N GLY A 264 -18.30 13.71 -5.68
CA GLY A 264 -17.46 14.62 -4.93
C GLY A 264 -17.85 14.75 -3.45
N ASP A 265 -18.74 13.89 -2.96
CA ASP A 265 -19.18 13.91 -1.57
C ASP A 265 -18.19 13.16 -0.67
N THR A 266 -17.94 13.70 0.52
CA THR A 266 -17.10 13.06 1.53
C THR A 266 -17.93 12.10 2.38
N PRO A 267 -17.48 10.85 2.62
CA PRO A 267 -18.16 9.91 3.49
C PRO A 267 -18.38 10.47 4.90
N THR A 268 -19.60 10.37 5.42
CA THR A 268 -19.89 10.64 6.84
C THR A 268 -19.59 9.43 7.74
N SER A 269 -19.43 8.26 7.14
CA SER A 269 -19.05 7.00 7.81
C SER A 269 -18.41 6.05 6.80
N TRP A 270 -17.53 5.17 7.29
CA TRP A 270 -16.91 4.11 6.49
C TRP A 270 -17.49 2.73 6.85
N PRO A 271 -17.53 1.78 5.89
CA PRO A 271 -17.96 0.42 6.18
C PRO A 271 -17.02 -0.26 7.19
N THR A 272 -17.57 -1.20 7.96
CA THR A 272 -16.82 -2.03 8.93
C THR A 272 -16.76 -3.47 8.43
N PRO A 273 -15.81 -3.79 7.53
CA PRO A 273 -15.75 -5.11 6.92
C PRO A 273 -15.20 -6.15 7.89
N THR A 274 -15.62 -7.39 7.68
CA THR A 274 -14.88 -8.55 8.18
C THR A 274 -13.60 -8.67 7.36
N THR A 275 -12.46 -8.84 8.01
CA THR A 275 -11.19 -9.00 7.32
C THR A 275 -10.69 -10.43 7.40
N THR A 276 -10.10 -10.90 6.31
CA THR A 276 -9.57 -12.26 6.20
C THR A 276 -8.31 -12.26 5.34
N ARG A 277 -7.61 -13.40 5.32
CA ARG A 277 -6.44 -13.64 4.46
C ARG A 277 -6.74 -14.79 3.51
N SER A 278 -6.27 -14.68 2.28
CA SER A 278 -6.17 -15.83 1.39
C SER A 278 -5.31 -16.91 2.05
N VAL A 279 -5.74 -18.17 1.94
CA VAL A 279 -4.94 -19.32 2.40
C VAL A 279 -4.09 -19.92 1.27
N LYS A 280 -4.29 -19.46 0.02
CA LYS A 280 -3.63 -19.99 -1.18
C LYS A 280 -2.69 -19.02 -1.86
N PHE A 281 -2.96 -17.72 -1.82
CA PHE A 281 -2.32 -16.76 -2.71
C PHE A 281 -1.59 -15.62 -2.00
N THR A 282 -0.34 -15.43 -2.40
CA THR A 282 0.38 -14.17 -2.25
C THR A 282 -0.08 -13.15 -3.29
N ALA A 283 0.20 -11.87 -3.05
CA ALA A 283 -0.11 -10.81 -4.01
C ALA A 283 0.57 -11.05 -5.37
N ALA A 284 1.82 -11.49 -5.34
CA ALA A 284 2.58 -11.80 -6.54
C ALA A 284 2.02 -13.01 -7.31
N GLN A 285 1.49 -14.02 -6.62
CA GLN A 285 0.87 -15.17 -7.27
C GLN A 285 -0.43 -14.78 -7.99
N VAL A 286 -1.28 -13.96 -7.37
CA VAL A 286 -2.48 -13.44 -8.02
C VAL A 286 -2.12 -12.72 -9.32
N GLN A 287 -1.19 -11.75 -9.24
CA GLN A 287 -0.77 -10.99 -10.42
C GLN A 287 -0.18 -11.87 -11.52
N LYS A 288 0.64 -12.87 -11.14
CA LYS A 288 1.25 -13.80 -12.09
C LYS A 288 0.18 -14.60 -12.85
N ILE A 289 -0.84 -15.10 -12.16
CA ILE A 289 -1.88 -15.92 -12.78
C ILE A 289 -2.83 -15.07 -13.62
N ILE A 290 -3.20 -13.87 -13.17
CA ILE A 290 -3.96 -12.90 -13.98
C ILE A 290 -3.20 -12.59 -15.27
N THR A 291 -1.91 -12.29 -15.18
CA THR A 291 -1.06 -12.01 -16.35
C THR A 291 -0.99 -13.23 -17.29
N ALA A 292 -0.82 -14.43 -16.75
CA ALA A 292 -0.80 -15.67 -17.54
C ALA A 292 -2.16 -15.97 -18.20
N THR A 293 -3.26 -15.66 -17.51
CA THR A 293 -4.63 -15.79 -18.03
C THR A 293 -4.81 -14.92 -19.26
N VAL A 294 -4.48 -13.64 -19.13
CA VAL A 294 -4.58 -12.68 -20.23
C VAL A 294 -3.68 -13.11 -21.38
N ALA A 295 -2.43 -13.51 -21.12
CA ALA A 295 -1.53 -13.97 -22.17
C ALA A 295 -2.02 -15.25 -22.89
N GLN A 296 -2.75 -16.13 -22.19
CA GLN A 296 -3.30 -17.36 -22.75
C GLN A 296 -4.55 -17.09 -23.61
N ILE A 297 -5.43 -16.19 -23.17
CA ILE A 297 -6.68 -15.88 -23.87
C ILE A 297 -6.45 -14.85 -24.99
N GLU A 298 -5.54 -13.91 -24.75
CA GLU A 298 -5.19 -12.79 -25.62
C GLU A 298 -3.66 -12.78 -25.89
N PRO A 299 -3.10 -13.79 -26.57
CA PRO A 299 -1.68 -13.77 -26.89
C PRO A 299 -1.37 -12.58 -27.81
N VAL A 300 -0.22 -11.94 -27.56
CA VAL A 300 0.24 -10.75 -28.30
C VAL A 300 0.08 -10.97 -29.82
N GLY A 301 -0.82 -10.21 -30.44
CA GLY A 301 -1.12 -10.28 -31.88
C GLY A 301 -2.38 -11.04 -32.29
N SER A 302 -3.20 -11.56 -31.35
CA SER A 302 -4.48 -12.22 -31.64
C SER A 302 -5.56 -11.81 -30.64
N THR A 303 -6.48 -10.93 -31.03
CA THR A 303 -7.52 -10.36 -30.14
C THR A 303 -8.92 -10.67 -30.64
N ILE A 304 -9.43 -11.86 -30.37
CA ILE A 304 -10.84 -12.18 -30.66
C ILE A 304 -11.68 -12.22 -29.39
N TYR A 305 -11.09 -12.62 -28.26
CA TYR A 305 -11.83 -12.93 -27.04
C TYR A 305 -11.63 -11.88 -25.97
N TYR A 306 -12.70 -11.62 -25.21
CA TYR A 306 -12.68 -10.87 -23.96
C TYR A 306 -12.04 -11.72 -22.87
N ALA A 307 -11.10 -11.17 -22.11
CA ALA A 307 -10.64 -11.75 -20.85
C ALA A 307 -10.66 -10.71 -19.72
N ALA A 308 -11.40 -11.02 -18.66
CA ALA A 308 -11.31 -10.36 -17.38
C ALA A 308 -10.90 -11.40 -16.33
N ALA A 309 -9.91 -11.09 -15.52
CA ALA A 309 -9.46 -11.99 -14.46
C ALA A 309 -9.29 -11.20 -13.17
N HIS A 310 -9.89 -11.68 -12.09
CA HIS A 310 -9.78 -11.08 -10.77
C HIS A 310 -9.77 -12.16 -9.69
N TYR A 311 -9.24 -11.82 -8.52
CA TYR A 311 -9.36 -12.66 -7.33
C TYR A 311 -10.70 -12.38 -6.64
N ASP A 312 -11.52 -13.40 -6.41
CA ASP A 312 -12.91 -13.21 -5.93
C ASP A 312 -13.02 -13.12 -4.39
N GLY A 313 -12.02 -13.61 -3.65
CA GLY A 313 -12.05 -13.73 -2.18
C GLY A 313 -13.01 -14.77 -1.63
N MET A 314 -14.22 -14.89 -2.21
CA MET A 314 -15.26 -15.80 -1.72
C MET A 314 -14.90 -17.27 -1.90
N SER A 315 -14.36 -17.66 -3.06
CA SER A 315 -13.93 -19.05 -3.29
C SER A 315 -12.43 -19.25 -3.09
N ASP A 316 -11.71 -18.19 -2.73
CA ASP A 316 -10.24 -18.13 -2.69
C ASP A 316 -9.68 -18.68 -4.00
N ARG A 317 -10.13 -18.09 -5.13
CA ARG A 317 -9.73 -18.42 -6.51
C ARG A 317 -9.65 -17.17 -7.38
N ILE A 318 -9.02 -17.33 -8.53
CA ILE A 318 -9.00 -16.35 -9.61
C ILE A 318 -10.13 -16.72 -10.58
N VAL A 319 -11.10 -15.83 -10.68
CA VAL A 319 -12.24 -15.94 -11.59
C VAL A 319 -11.86 -15.29 -12.91
N VAL A 320 -12.06 -16.02 -13.99
CA VAL A 320 -11.74 -15.58 -15.36
C VAL A 320 -13.03 -15.52 -16.17
N SER A 321 -13.52 -14.31 -16.40
CA SER A 321 -14.67 -14.03 -17.27
C SER A 321 -14.21 -13.88 -18.71
N THR A 322 -14.70 -14.74 -19.60
CA THR A 322 -14.26 -14.75 -21.01
C THR A 322 -15.28 -15.36 -21.97
N ASP A 323 -15.31 -14.89 -23.22
CA ASP A 323 -16.04 -15.51 -24.32
C ASP A 323 -15.18 -16.47 -25.15
N ALA A 324 -13.95 -16.74 -24.69
CA ALA A 324 -13.07 -17.72 -25.31
C ALA A 324 -13.64 -19.14 -25.21
N PRO A 325 -13.56 -19.94 -26.28
CA PRO A 325 -13.96 -21.34 -26.24
C PRO A 325 -13.04 -22.15 -25.33
N SER A 326 -13.51 -23.32 -24.87
CA SER A 326 -12.74 -24.19 -23.97
C SER A 326 -11.38 -24.58 -24.53
N SER A 327 -11.24 -24.68 -25.86
CA SER A 327 -9.93 -24.93 -26.49
C SER A 327 -8.85 -23.90 -26.16
N VAL A 328 -9.24 -22.68 -25.75
CA VAL A 328 -8.34 -21.62 -25.29
C VAL A 328 -8.13 -21.66 -23.78
N THR A 329 -9.19 -21.97 -23.01
CA THR A 329 -9.17 -21.89 -21.54
C THR A 329 -8.79 -23.20 -20.84
N ASP A 330 -8.95 -24.36 -21.47
CA ASP A 330 -8.58 -25.68 -20.91
C ASP A 330 -7.09 -25.76 -20.53
N PRO A 331 -6.13 -25.25 -21.34
CA PRO A 331 -4.72 -25.19 -20.94
C PRO A 331 -4.48 -24.33 -19.70
N LEU A 332 -5.25 -23.25 -19.51
CA LEU A 332 -5.14 -22.38 -18.34
C LEU A 332 -5.57 -23.11 -17.07
N VAL A 333 -6.72 -23.77 -17.11
CA VAL A 333 -7.25 -24.57 -15.99
C VAL A 333 -6.29 -25.71 -15.65
N ALA A 334 -5.67 -26.35 -16.65
CA ALA A 334 -4.67 -27.39 -16.45
C ALA A 334 -3.37 -26.87 -15.81
N ALA A 335 -2.94 -25.65 -16.14
CA ALA A 335 -1.75 -25.02 -15.57
C ALA A 335 -1.94 -24.56 -14.12
N TYR A 336 -3.17 -24.20 -13.74
CA TYR A 336 -3.54 -23.66 -12.42
C TYR A 336 -4.71 -24.42 -11.78
N PRO A 337 -4.54 -25.73 -11.50
CA PRO A 337 -5.60 -26.54 -10.92
C PRO A 337 -6.03 -25.98 -9.56
N ASP A 338 -7.34 -25.96 -9.32
CA ASP A 338 -7.99 -25.44 -8.10
C ASP A 338 -7.74 -23.97 -7.74
N GLN A 339 -7.01 -23.26 -8.60
CA GLN A 339 -6.66 -21.84 -8.45
C GLN A 339 -7.46 -20.95 -9.40
N VAL A 340 -7.80 -21.44 -10.59
CA VAL A 340 -8.55 -20.70 -11.62
C VAL A 340 -9.93 -21.31 -11.83
N THR A 341 -10.95 -20.46 -11.97
CA THR A 341 -12.30 -20.85 -12.42
C THR A 341 -12.70 -20.02 -13.64
N ILE A 342 -13.20 -20.67 -14.68
CA ILE A 342 -13.66 -20.00 -15.90
C ILE A 342 -15.15 -19.68 -15.79
N HIS A 343 -15.51 -18.43 -16.04
CA HIS A 343 -16.87 -17.97 -16.20
C HIS A 343 -17.09 -17.57 -17.66
N SER A 344 -17.97 -18.27 -18.38
CA SER A 344 -18.22 -17.93 -19.77
C SER A 344 -19.06 -16.66 -19.85
N GLN A 345 -18.48 -15.58 -20.35
CA GLN A 345 -19.07 -14.25 -20.36
C GLN A 345 -18.57 -13.42 -21.55
N THR A 346 -19.47 -12.84 -22.33
CA THR A 346 -19.11 -11.80 -23.31
C THR A 346 -18.79 -10.49 -22.61
N ALA A 347 -17.83 -9.70 -23.12
CA ALA A 347 -17.51 -8.38 -22.58
C ALA A 347 -18.80 -7.58 -22.34
N PRO A 348 -19.02 -7.08 -21.10
CA PRO A 348 -20.18 -6.25 -20.81
C PRO A 348 -20.14 -5.02 -21.71
N ALA A 349 -21.31 -4.65 -22.25
CA ALA A 349 -21.44 -3.41 -23.00
C ALA A 349 -21.39 -2.23 -22.02
N MET A 350 -20.86 -1.10 -22.47
CA MET A 350 -20.81 0.14 -21.70
C MET A 350 -21.15 1.34 -22.55
N GLN A 351 -21.63 2.39 -21.90
CA GLN A 351 -21.70 3.74 -22.43
C GLN A 351 -20.40 4.48 -22.11
N ILE A 352 -19.98 5.36 -23.01
CA ILE A 352 -18.80 6.22 -22.85
C ILE A 352 -19.32 7.65 -22.86
N VAL A 353 -19.43 8.26 -21.68
CA VAL A 353 -20.12 9.54 -21.49
C VAL A 353 -19.10 10.66 -21.35
N ASN A 354 -19.25 11.72 -22.13
CA ASN A 354 -18.37 12.88 -22.02
C ASN A 354 -18.72 13.73 -20.79
N LYS A 355 -17.71 14.15 -20.01
CA LYS A 355 -17.92 14.95 -18.79
C LYS A 355 -18.48 16.34 -19.08
N GLN A 356 -18.01 17.00 -20.15
CA GLN A 356 -18.41 18.37 -20.47
C GLN A 356 -19.87 18.47 -20.93
N SER A 357 -20.36 17.49 -21.68
CA SER A 357 -21.68 17.52 -22.32
C SER A 357 -22.72 16.58 -21.70
N ASN A 358 -22.28 15.56 -20.95
CA ASN A 358 -23.10 14.42 -20.53
C ASN A 358 -23.74 13.66 -21.71
N LEU A 359 -23.11 13.69 -22.88
CA LEU A 359 -23.53 12.97 -24.09
C LEU A 359 -22.68 11.72 -24.30
N ASP A 360 -23.28 10.72 -24.94
CA ASP A 360 -22.69 9.41 -25.18
C ASP A 360 -21.88 9.39 -26.48
N LEU A 361 -20.71 8.77 -26.44
CA LEU A 361 -19.95 8.45 -27.63
C LEU A 361 -20.69 7.42 -28.48
N GLY A 362 -20.93 7.72 -29.75
CA GLY A 362 -21.60 6.81 -30.67
C GLY A 362 -21.15 6.97 -32.11
N ILE A 363 -21.67 6.11 -32.97
CA ILE A 363 -21.42 6.20 -34.42
C ILE A 363 -22.46 7.10 -35.08
N ASP A 364 -21.99 8.01 -35.94
CA ASP A 364 -22.86 8.90 -36.71
C ASP A 364 -23.85 8.10 -37.58
N GLY A 365 -25.12 8.47 -37.49
CA GLY A 365 -26.23 7.78 -38.14
C GLY A 365 -26.36 6.29 -37.83
N ALA A 366 -25.76 5.80 -36.74
CA ALA A 366 -25.68 4.37 -36.40
C ALA A 366 -25.09 3.49 -37.53
N SER A 367 -24.23 4.07 -38.36
CA SER A 367 -23.62 3.38 -39.50
C SER A 367 -22.79 2.17 -39.07
N THR A 368 -22.76 1.13 -39.89
CA THR A 368 -21.87 -0.03 -39.72
C THR A 368 -20.74 -0.05 -40.74
N ALA A 369 -20.60 1.01 -41.54
CA ALA A 369 -19.56 1.12 -42.56
C ALA A 369 -18.21 1.53 -41.96
N TYR A 370 -17.13 1.09 -42.60
CA TYR A 370 -15.79 1.63 -42.35
C TYR A 370 -15.77 3.14 -42.57
N ASN A 371 -14.92 3.83 -41.81
CA ASN A 371 -14.76 5.28 -41.85
C ASN A 371 -15.98 6.10 -41.39
N ALA A 372 -17.02 5.45 -40.84
CA ALA A 372 -18.11 6.21 -40.25
C ALA A 372 -17.59 7.02 -39.06
N GLY A 373 -18.00 8.29 -38.99
CA GLY A 373 -17.55 9.22 -37.97
C GLY A 373 -18.04 8.83 -36.59
N VAL A 374 -17.21 9.07 -35.59
CA VAL A 374 -17.57 8.95 -34.18
C VAL A 374 -17.98 10.33 -33.69
N VAL A 375 -19.12 10.40 -33.01
CA VAL A 375 -19.74 11.64 -32.54
C VAL A 375 -20.25 11.46 -31.11
N GLN A 376 -20.51 12.55 -30.40
CA GLN A 376 -21.32 12.50 -29.18
C GLN A 376 -22.82 12.60 -29.52
N GLN A 377 -23.68 11.91 -28.79
CA GLN A 377 -25.12 11.84 -29.05
C GLN A 377 -25.90 11.87 -27.74
N THR A 378 -27.17 12.29 -27.82
CA THR A 378 -28.07 12.10 -26.67
C THR A 378 -28.19 10.62 -26.38
N ALA A 379 -27.98 10.25 -25.11
CA ALA A 379 -28.06 8.88 -24.65
C ALA A 379 -29.40 8.25 -25.03
N ASP A 380 -29.34 7.09 -25.68
CA ASP A 380 -30.48 6.24 -25.95
C ASP A 380 -30.08 4.76 -25.78
N ALA A 381 -31.03 3.84 -26.00
CA ALA A 381 -30.79 2.41 -25.82
C ALA A 381 -30.20 1.73 -27.07
N THR A 382 -29.71 2.49 -28.06
CA THR A 382 -29.25 1.92 -29.34
C THR A 382 -27.85 1.35 -29.23
N ALA A 383 -27.61 0.24 -29.94
CA ALA A 383 -26.34 -0.46 -29.89
C ALA A 383 -25.15 0.33 -30.47
N ASN A 384 -25.37 1.42 -31.23
CA ASN A 384 -24.26 2.22 -31.77
C ASN A 384 -23.63 3.16 -30.74
N GLN A 385 -24.28 3.38 -29.59
CA GLN A 385 -23.72 4.10 -28.44
C GLN A 385 -23.09 3.14 -27.41
N GLN A 386 -23.18 1.84 -27.66
CA GLN A 386 -22.67 0.81 -26.78
C GLN A 386 -21.30 0.32 -27.27
N TRP A 387 -20.36 0.22 -26.34
CA TRP A 387 -18.99 -0.18 -26.60
C TRP A 387 -18.58 -1.32 -25.70
N ARG A 388 -17.65 -2.14 -26.18
CA ARG A 388 -16.95 -3.16 -25.40
C ARG A 388 -15.48 -2.80 -25.35
N LEU A 389 -14.92 -2.75 -24.15
CA LEU A 389 -13.48 -2.63 -23.96
C LEU A 389 -12.89 -4.04 -23.98
N ILE A 390 -12.01 -4.28 -24.93
CA ILE A 390 -11.29 -5.54 -25.09
C ILE A 390 -9.83 -5.23 -24.78
N PHE A 391 -9.24 -5.92 -23.81
CA PHE A 391 -7.84 -5.72 -23.48
C PHE A 391 -6.94 -6.17 -24.64
N ALA A 392 -5.83 -5.48 -24.85
CA ALA A 392 -4.89 -5.72 -25.95
C ALA A 392 -3.45 -5.94 -25.45
N GLY A 393 -3.25 -6.08 -24.14
CA GLY A 393 -1.93 -6.18 -23.51
C GLY A 393 -1.34 -4.82 -23.11
N ASN A 394 -0.39 -4.82 -22.17
CA ASN A 394 0.40 -3.64 -21.77
C ASN A 394 -0.43 -2.40 -21.36
N GLY A 395 -1.60 -2.60 -20.74
CA GLY A 395 -2.49 -1.50 -20.34
C GLY A 395 -3.26 -0.86 -21.51
N GLN A 396 -3.36 -1.55 -22.65
CA GLN A 396 -3.99 -1.05 -23.87
C GLN A 396 -5.31 -1.78 -24.13
N TYR A 397 -6.22 -1.10 -24.80
CA TYR A 397 -7.58 -1.56 -25.06
C TYR A 397 -8.00 -1.26 -26.50
N LYS A 398 -8.87 -2.13 -27.03
CA LYS A 398 -9.68 -1.92 -28.22
C LYS A 398 -11.09 -1.58 -27.77
N LEU A 399 -11.65 -0.49 -28.28
CA LEU A 399 -13.03 -0.12 -28.01
C LEU A 399 -13.89 -0.54 -29.19
N LYS A 400 -14.61 -1.66 -29.04
CA LYS A 400 -15.41 -2.28 -30.09
C LYS A 400 -16.86 -1.85 -29.98
N ASN A 401 -17.40 -1.24 -31.03
CA ASN A 401 -18.80 -0.87 -31.08
C ASN A 401 -19.70 -2.11 -31.12
N VAL A 402 -20.77 -2.14 -30.33
CA VAL A 402 -21.66 -3.31 -30.23
C VAL A 402 -22.50 -3.47 -31.49
N ASN A 403 -22.93 -2.38 -32.14
CA ASN A 403 -23.74 -2.42 -33.35
C ASN A 403 -22.95 -2.91 -34.58
N SER A 404 -21.78 -2.32 -34.84
CA SER A 404 -21.00 -2.62 -36.05
C SER A 404 -19.97 -3.74 -35.86
N GLY A 405 -19.51 -3.98 -34.63
CA GLY A 405 -18.38 -4.84 -34.35
C GLY A 405 -17.03 -4.25 -34.77
N LEU A 406 -16.98 -2.97 -35.16
CA LEU A 406 -15.77 -2.26 -35.56
C LEU A 406 -15.13 -1.53 -34.37
N LEU A 407 -13.86 -1.18 -34.50
CA LEU A 407 -13.07 -0.54 -33.45
C LEU A 407 -13.07 0.98 -33.59
N LEU A 408 -13.07 1.68 -32.46
CA LEU A 408 -12.73 3.10 -32.37
C LEU A 408 -11.28 3.31 -32.83
N GLY A 409 -11.11 4.15 -33.83
CA GLY A 409 -9.83 4.46 -34.44
C GLY A 409 -9.69 5.93 -34.82
N ILE A 410 -8.51 6.29 -35.31
CA ILE A 410 -8.22 7.62 -35.85
C ILE A 410 -8.14 7.55 -37.36
N ALA A 411 -8.87 8.42 -38.06
CA ALA A 411 -8.97 8.38 -39.52
C ALA A 411 -7.60 8.42 -40.19
N GLY A 412 -7.29 7.40 -41.00
CA GLY A 412 -6.02 7.26 -41.70
C GLY A 412 -4.81 7.03 -40.80
N GLY A 413 -5.01 6.75 -39.50
CA GLY A 413 -3.95 6.52 -38.53
C GLY A 413 -2.99 7.70 -38.36
N VAL A 414 -3.41 8.91 -38.68
CA VAL A 414 -2.57 10.10 -38.54
C VAL A 414 -2.39 10.48 -37.07
N SER A 415 -1.25 11.07 -36.71
CA SER A 415 -0.90 11.37 -35.31
C SER A 415 -0.98 12.85 -34.95
N ASN A 416 -1.59 13.68 -35.81
CA ASN A 416 -1.74 15.11 -35.56
C ASN A 416 -3.01 15.42 -34.75
N PRO A 417 -2.98 16.48 -33.91
CA PRO A 417 -4.18 17.03 -33.28
C PRO A 417 -5.23 17.42 -34.31
N GLY A 418 -6.51 17.24 -33.95
CA GLY A 418 -7.66 17.52 -34.81
C GLY A 418 -8.02 16.39 -35.79
N ALA A 419 -7.31 15.26 -35.76
CA ALA A 419 -7.66 14.13 -36.60
C ALA A 419 -8.94 13.45 -36.10
N PRO A 420 -9.93 13.20 -36.98
CA PRO A 420 -11.23 12.71 -36.57
C PRO A 420 -11.17 11.25 -36.12
N ALA A 421 -11.98 10.93 -35.11
CA ALA A 421 -12.22 9.56 -34.71
C ALA A 421 -13.25 8.91 -35.65
N VAL A 422 -13.00 7.65 -36.02
CA VAL A 422 -13.83 6.85 -36.92
C VAL A 422 -13.96 5.43 -36.37
N GLN A 423 -14.87 4.64 -36.92
CA GLN A 423 -14.84 3.19 -36.75
C GLN A 423 -14.15 2.48 -37.92
N TRP A 424 -13.40 1.43 -37.62
CA TRP A 424 -12.64 0.67 -38.63
C TRP A 424 -12.46 -0.81 -38.25
N ASP A 425 -12.07 -1.66 -39.20
CA ASP A 425 -11.77 -3.06 -38.91
C ASP A 425 -10.54 -3.24 -38.01
N ASP A 426 -10.52 -4.35 -37.29
CA ASP A 426 -9.37 -4.74 -36.50
C ASP A 426 -8.28 -5.32 -37.40
N ASN A 427 -7.35 -4.46 -37.81
CA ASN A 427 -6.19 -4.80 -38.63
C ASN A 427 -4.88 -4.86 -37.82
N GLY A 428 -4.98 -4.83 -36.49
CA GLY A 428 -3.84 -4.87 -35.58
C GLY A 428 -2.99 -3.60 -35.52
N HIS A 429 -3.45 -2.48 -36.09
CA HIS A 429 -2.70 -1.23 -36.11
C HIS A 429 -2.94 -0.39 -34.83
N ASP A 430 -1.89 0.28 -34.34
CA ASP A 430 -1.88 0.99 -33.05
C ASP A 430 -2.81 2.21 -32.97
N ASP A 431 -3.33 2.71 -34.09
CA ASP A 431 -4.29 3.83 -34.10
C ASP A 431 -5.68 3.43 -33.63
N HIS A 432 -5.96 2.13 -33.45
CA HIS A 432 -7.19 1.63 -32.82
C HIS A 432 -6.93 1.08 -31.40
N LEU A 433 -5.73 1.29 -30.88
CA LEU A 433 -5.36 0.94 -29.51
C LEU A 433 -5.40 2.18 -28.63
N TRP A 434 -5.95 2.02 -27.44
CA TRP A 434 -6.19 3.11 -26.50
C TRP A 434 -5.69 2.74 -25.10
N LYS A 435 -5.08 3.69 -24.40
CA LYS A 435 -4.82 3.59 -22.97
C LYS A 435 -5.96 4.28 -22.23
N VAL A 436 -6.46 3.62 -21.18
CA VAL A 436 -7.39 4.23 -20.24
C VAL A 436 -6.53 4.80 -19.10
N VAL A 437 -6.42 6.12 -19.05
CA VAL A 437 -5.62 6.84 -18.04
C VAL A 437 -6.57 7.46 -17.04
N ASP A 438 -6.40 7.12 -15.76
CA ASP A 438 -7.20 7.71 -14.68
C ASP A 438 -7.02 9.24 -14.64
N ALA A 439 -8.14 9.94 -14.47
CA ALA A 439 -8.20 11.41 -14.39
C ALA A 439 -8.94 11.87 -13.12
N ASP A 440 -8.91 11.04 -12.07
CA ASP A 440 -9.62 11.18 -10.81
C ASP A 440 -11.16 11.19 -10.92
N ARG A 441 -11.82 10.91 -9.79
CA ARG A 441 -13.29 11.05 -9.61
C ARG A 441 -14.13 10.25 -10.61
N GLY A 442 -13.65 9.07 -11.02
CA GLY A 442 -14.37 8.17 -11.92
C GLY A 442 -14.36 8.61 -13.39
N TYR A 443 -13.52 9.57 -13.74
CA TYR A 443 -13.26 9.97 -15.13
C TYR A 443 -11.93 9.43 -15.61
N VAL A 444 -11.87 9.17 -16.91
CA VAL A 444 -10.66 8.69 -17.59
C VAL A 444 -10.38 9.53 -18.82
N LYS A 445 -9.12 9.53 -19.25
CA LYS A 445 -8.72 9.92 -20.59
C LYS A 445 -8.53 8.66 -21.43
N LEU A 446 -9.11 8.66 -22.64
CA LEU A 446 -8.84 7.65 -23.65
C LEU A 446 -7.70 8.16 -24.53
N VAL A 447 -6.47 7.69 -24.28
CA VAL A 447 -5.27 8.16 -24.98
C VAL A 447 -4.88 7.19 -26.09
N ASN A 448 -4.85 7.66 -27.33
CA ASN A 448 -4.49 6.83 -28.47
C ASN A 448 -3.02 6.37 -28.37
N VAL A 449 -2.77 5.08 -28.56
CA VAL A 449 -1.42 4.49 -28.38
C VAL A 449 -0.45 5.00 -29.44
N ARG A 450 -0.91 5.19 -30.67
CA ARG A 450 -0.05 5.64 -31.78
C ARG A 450 0.39 7.10 -31.63
N SER A 451 -0.53 8.00 -31.29
CA SER A 451 -0.26 9.44 -31.25
C SER A 451 0.11 9.96 -29.86
N GLY A 452 -0.32 9.27 -28.80
CA GLY A 452 -0.23 9.77 -27.42
C GLY A 452 -1.24 10.89 -27.11
N LEU A 453 -2.21 11.14 -27.98
CA LEU A 453 -3.20 12.20 -27.84
C LEU A 453 -4.53 11.66 -27.28
N PRO A 454 -5.20 12.37 -26.35
CA PRO A 454 -6.53 11.99 -25.86
C PRO A 454 -7.63 12.14 -26.91
N LEU A 455 -8.67 11.32 -26.77
CA LEU A 455 -9.97 11.52 -27.41
C LEU A 455 -10.65 12.76 -26.79
N ASP A 456 -11.08 13.68 -27.65
CA ASP A 456 -11.68 14.96 -27.32
C ASP A 456 -12.93 15.18 -28.18
N VAL A 457 -13.83 16.03 -27.72
CA VAL A 457 -14.99 16.50 -28.50
C VAL A 457 -14.61 17.79 -29.20
N ASP A 458 -14.82 17.87 -30.52
CA ASP A 458 -14.42 19.04 -31.31
C ASP A 458 -14.95 20.35 -30.68
N LYS A 459 -14.00 21.26 -30.40
CA LYS A 459 -14.24 22.57 -29.80
C LYS A 459 -14.95 22.53 -28.44
N ALA A 460 -14.84 21.42 -27.70
CA ALA A 460 -15.57 21.20 -26.44
C ALA A 460 -17.09 21.41 -26.59
N SER A 461 -17.65 21.08 -27.76
CA SER A 461 -19.08 21.24 -28.03
C SER A 461 -19.94 20.44 -27.05
N THR A 462 -21.11 20.96 -26.71
CA THR A 462 -22.15 20.25 -25.95
C THR A 462 -23.32 19.79 -26.81
N ASP A 463 -23.21 19.91 -28.14
CA ASP A 463 -24.29 19.58 -29.07
C ASP A 463 -24.23 18.11 -29.50
N PRO A 464 -25.38 17.41 -29.57
CA PRO A 464 -25.46 16.11 -30.23
C PRO A 464 -25.01 16.20 -31.69
N GLY A 465 -24.25 15.20 -32.14
CA GLY A 465 -23.65 15.14 -33.47
C GLY A 465 -22.27 15.81 -33.57
N ALA A 466 -21.77 16.45 -32.51
CA ALA A 466 -20.41 16.97 -32.51
C ALA A 466 -19.39 15.82 -32.65
N SER A 467 -18.40 16.01 -33.50
CA SER A 467 -17.39 14.99 -33.81
C SER A 467 -16.44 14.76 -32.65
N ALA A 468 -16.08 13.49 -32.44
CA ALA A 468 -14.94 13.12 -31.62
C ALA A 468 -13.67 13.12 -32.48
N LEU A 469 -12.55 13.50 -31.89
CA LEU A 469 -11.25 13.60 -32.53
C LEU A 469 -10.13 13.33 -31.52
N GLN A 470 -8.90 13.15 -31.96
CA GLN A 470 -7.75 13.23 -31.06
C GLN A 470 -7.23 14.67 -30.99
N ASN A 471 -6.83 15.15 -29.82
CA ASN A 471 -6.33 16.52 -29.66
C ASN A 471 -5.15 16.63 -28.70
N THR A 472 -4.51 17.79 -28.66
CA THR A 472 -3.48 18.10 -27.67
C THR A 472 -4.10 18.13 -26.29
N ASP A 473 -3.61 17.26 -25.39
CA ASP A 473 -4.01 17.22 -23.98
C ASP A 473 -3.88 18.61 -23.34
N ASN A 474 -5.03 19.16 -22.99
CA ASN A 474 -5.16 20.46 -22.34
C ASN A 474 -5.89 20.37 -20.99
N GLY A 475 -6.29 19.15 -20.59
CA GLY A 475 -6.93 18.88 -19.30
C GLY A 475 -8.36 19.40 -19.19
N THR A 476 -9.02 19.70 -20.31
CA THR A 476 -10.41 20.16 -20.31
C THR A 476 -11.39 19.01 -20.11
N ASP A 477 -12.60 19.34 -19.63
CA ASP A 477 -13.65 18.35 -19.40
C ASP A 477 -14.13 17.66 -20.69
N SER A 478 -13.86 18.22 -21.88
CA SER A 478 -14.19 17.57 -23.16
C SER A 478 -13.26 16.39 -23.50
N GLU A 479 -12.11 16.29 -22.83
CA GLU A 479 -11.17 15.15 -22.94
C GLU A 479 -11.44 14.06 -21.88
N LEU A 480 -12.40 14.29 -20.98
CA LEU A 480 -12.70 13.42 -19.85
C LEU A 480 -13.97 12.60 -20.10
N TRP A 481 -13.87 11.30 -19.88
CA TRP A 481 -14.92 10.33 -20.18
C TRP A 481 -15.26 9.49 -18.95
N GLN A 482 -16.54 9.18 -18.77
CA GLN A 482 -17.02 8.20 -17.81
C GLN A 482 -17.37 6.91 -18.55
N LEU A 483 -16.91 5.77 -18.04
CA LEU A 483 -17.21 4.45 -18.59
C LEU A 483 -18.29 3.77 -17.74
N THR A 484 -19.51 3.68 -18.27
CA THR A 484 -20.68 3.21 -17.51
C THR A 484 -21.15 1.85 -18.04
N PRO A 485 -21.00 0.75 -17.28
CA PRO A 485 -21.53 -0.55 -17.67
C PRO A 485 -23.05 -0.54 -17.88
N ILE A 486 -23.51 -1.27 -18.90
CA ILE A 486 -24.92 -1.49 -19.18
C ILE A 486 -25.29 -2.84 -18.57
N ASN A 487 -26.20 -2.83 -17.59
CA ASN A 487 -26.69 -4.02 -16.89
C ASN A 487 -27.71 -4.82 -17.70
#